data_AF-B7K681-F1
#
_entry.id   AF-B7K681-F1
#
_cell.length_a   1.000
_cell.length_b   1.000
_cell.length_c   1.000
_cell.angle_alpha   90.00
_cell.angle_beta   90.00
_cell.angle_gamma   90.00
#
_symmetry.space_group_name_H-M   'P 1'
#
loop_
_entity.id
_entity.type
_entity.pdbx_description
1 polymer ?
#
loop_
_entity_poly.entity_id
_entity_poly.type
_entity_poly.pdbx_seq_one_letter_code
_entity_poly.pdbx_strand_id
1 'polypeptide(L)'
;MSEDKLFEINEYLEGDDDVIAFRDSSTYKISKLKTFLIEKIKSIRYKVGMSWNDSIFTSYGRECEILKVGSGGWIKGQLKFRMILEFIPDEPELKEPESPLDEIRKKISEMG
;
A
#
# COMPACT_ATOMS: atom_id res chain seq x y z
N MET A 1 10.12 16.89 6.88
CA MET A 1 9.62 16.38 8.19
C MET A 1 8.15 16.08 8.05
N SER A 2 7.68 15.04 8.76
CA SER A 2 6.35 14.42 8.76
C SER A 2 6.16 13.41 7.61
N GLU A 3 5.79 12.15 7.81
CA GLU A 3 5.08 11.48 8.92
C GLU A 3 5.45 10.00 8.97
N ASP A 4 5.34 9.41 10.16
CA ASP A 4 5.25 7.96 10.40
C ASP A 4 4.17 7.30 9.50
N LYS A 5 4.56 6.89 8.29
CA LYS A 5 3.66 6.15 7.39
C LYS A 5 3.46 4.74 7.93
N LEU A 6 2.37 4.55 8.67
CA LEU A 6 1.82 3.23 9.02
C LEU A 6 1.28 2.47 7.79
N PHE A 7 1.01 3.22 6.72
CA PHE A 7 0.31 2.78 5.54
C PHE A 7 1.16 3.11 4.30
N GLU A 8 1.58 2.06 3.60
CA GLU A 8 2.31 2.13 2.36
C GLU A 8 1.35 1.79 1.20
N ILE A 9 1.42 2.57 0.14
CA ILE A 9 0.66 2.39 -1.11
C ILE A 9 1.61 2.46 -2.30
N ASN A 10 1.26 1.83 -3.41
CA ASN A 10 1.98 1.98 -4.68
C ASN A 10 1.40 3.10 -5.56
N GLU A 11 2.08 3.41 -6.66
CA GLU A 11 1.79 4.55 -7.55
C GLU A 11 0.35 4.56 -8.10
N TYR A 12 -0.22 3.38 -8.38
CA TYR A 12 -1.59 3.23 -8.88
C TYR A 12 -2.66 3.71 -7.91
N LEU A 13 -2.32 3.88 -6.63
CA LEU A 13 -3.25 4.25 -5.57
C LEU A 13 -2.99 5.67 -5.05
N GLU A 14 -2.13 6.47 -5.70
CA GLU A 14 -1.85 7.83 -5.24
C GLU A 14 -3.02 8.79 -5.48
N GLY A 15 -3.72 8.68 -6.61
CA GLY A 15 -4.83 9.55 -6.97
C GLY A 15 -6.07 9.33 -6.09
N ASP A 16 -6.44 10.34 -5.31
CA ASP A 16 -7.55 10.24 -4.35
C ASP A 16 -8.95 10.22 -4.98
N ASP A 17 -9.08 10.83 -6.17
CA ASP A 17 -10.32 10.85 -6.94
C ASP A 17 -10.44 9.67 -7.92
N ASP A 18 -9.38 8.90 -8.10
CA ASP A 18 -9.40 7.68 -8.90
C ASP A 18 -10.38 6.66 -8.30
N VAL A 19 -10.81 5.73 -9.14
CA VAL A 19 -11.80 4.72 -8.75
C VAL A 19 -11.27 3.32 -8.98
N ILE A 20 -11.52 2.43 -8.02
CA ILE A 20 -11.34 0.99 -8.18
C ILE A 20 -12.71 0.35 -8.40
N ALA A 21 -12.80 -0.47 -9.44
CA ALA A 21 -13.99 -1.26 -9.76
C ALA A 21 -13.73 -2.73 -9.45
N PHE A 22 -14.70 -3.40 -8.86
CA PHE A 22 -14.66 -4.83 -8.58
C PHE A 22 -15.64 -5.59 -9.49
N ARG A 23 -15.42 -6.89 -9.64
CA ARG A 23 -16.24 -7.76 -10.52
C ARG A 23 -17.72 -7.82 -10.13
N ASP A 24 -18.03 -7.50 -8.88
CA ASP A 24 -19.40 -7.40 -8.36
C ASP A 24 -20.10 -6.07 -8.74
N SER A 25 -19.54 -5.32 -9.69
CA SER A 25 -20.02 -4.00 -10.15
C SER A 25 -19.98 -2.91 -9.07
N SER A 26 -19.32 -3.16 -7.94
CA SER A 26 -19.04 -2.11 -6.97
C SER A 26 -17.89 -1.23 -7.47
N THR A 27 -17.96 0.06 -7.14
CA THR A 27 -16.91 1.03 -7.48
C THR A 27 -16.70 1.96 -6.31
N TYR A 28 -15.44 2.18 -5.96
CA TYR A 28 -15.07 3.00 -4.82
C TYR A 28 -14.00 4.00 -5.22
N LYS A 29 -14.14 5.25 -4.75
CA LYS A 29 -13.02 6.19 -4.80
C LYS A 29 -11.86 5.65 -3.96
N ILE A 30 -10.64 5.80 -4.46
CA ILE A 30 -9.42 5.42 -3.75
C ILE A 30 -9.33 6.12 -2.40
N SER A 31 -9.63 7.42 -2.32
CA SER A 31 -9.71 8.16 -1.05
C SER A 31 -10.64 7.49 -0.02
N LYS A 32 -11.85 7.08 -0.44
CA LYS A 32 -12.81 6.38 0.43
C LYS A 32 -12.27 5.04 0.92
N LEU A 33 -11.60 4.28 0.05
CA LEU A 33 -10.95 3.02 0.42
C LEU A 33 -9.84 3.25 1.46
N LYS A 34 -8.94 4.23 1.22
CA LYS A 34 -7.87 4.61 2.15
C LYS A 34 -8.44 5.00 3.52
N THR A 35 -9.44 5.88 3.55
CA THR A 35 -10.10 6.30 4.81
C THR A 35 -10.73 5.10 5.53
N PHE A 36 -11.43 4.23 4.81
CA PHE A 36 -12.04 3.04 5.40
C PHE A 36 -11.00 2.13 6.08
N LEU A 37 -9.86 1.88 5.43
CA LEU A 37 -8.79 1.06 5.98
C LEU A 37 -8.16 1.69 7.23
N ILE A 38 -7.90 3.00 7.21
CA ILE A 38 -7.39 3.75 8.37
C ILE A 38 -8.37 3.64 9.55
N GLU A 39 -9.68 3.82 9.31
CA GLU A 39 -10.69 3.69 10.35
C GLU A 39 -10.81 2.26 10.89
N LYS A 40 -10.64 1.24 10.04
CA LYS A 40 -10.59 -0.16 10.49
C LYS A 40 -9.37 -0.44 11.37
N ILE A 41 -8.18 0.08 11.03
CA ILE A 41 -7.00 -0.02 11.91
C ILE A 41 -7.27 0.63 13.26
N LYS A 42 -7.80 1.87 13.27
CA LYS A 42 -8.16 2.57 14.50
C LYS A 42 -9.12 1.72 15.34
N SER A 43 -10.10 1.06 14.72
CA SER A 43 -11.03 0.16 15.41
C SER A 43 -10.34 -1.06 16.02
N ILE A 44 -9.41 -1.70 15.30
CA ILE A 44 -8.62 -2.82 15.84
C ILE A 44 -7.83 -2.37 17.07
N ARG A 45 -7.20 -1.19 17.03
CA ARG A 45 -6.47 -0.60 18.17
C ARG A 45 -7.32 -0.55 19.44
N TYR A 46 -8.58 -0.09 19.33
CA TYR A 46 -9.48 -0.03 20.48
C TYR A 46 -9.83 -1.42 21.05
N LYS A 47 -9.92 -2.44 20.20
CA LYS A 47 -10.30 -3.81 20.62
C LYS A 47 -9.15 -4.59 21.28
N VAL A 48 -7.91 -4.33 20.88
CA VAL A 48 -6.73 -5.03 21.44
C VAL A 48 -6.19 -4.40 22.72
N GLY A 49 -6.84 -3.35 23.24
CA GLY A 49 -6.46 -2.71 24.50
C GLY A 49 -5.14 -1.93 24.47
N MET A 50 -4.64 -1.58 23.28
CA MET A 50 -3.41 -0.81 23.10
C MET A 50 -3.68 0.70 23.21
N SER A 51 -2.81 1.43 23.93
CA SER A 51 -2.93 2.89 24.18
C SER A 51 -2.68 3.74 22.93
N TRP A 52 -3.12 5.00 22.93
CA TRP A 52 -2.98 5.95 21.82
C TRP A 52 -1.53 6.33 21.46
N ASN A 53 -0.60 6.27 22.42
CA ASN A 53 0.82 6.60 22.21
C ASN A 53 1.67 5.35 21.91
N ASP A 54 1.07 4.32 21.30
CA ASP A 54 1.75 3.05 21.06
C ASP A 54 2.63 3.08 19.81
N SER A 55 3.94 3.09 20.03
CA SER A 55 4.97 3.09 18.98
C SER A 55 4.95 1.84 18.10
N ILE A 56 4.16 0.81 18.40
CA ILE A 56 3.94 -0.35 17.50
C ILE A 56 3.46 0.09 16.11
N PHE A 57 2.67 1.17 16.05
CA PHE A 57 2.08 1.72 14.83
C PHE A 57 2.91 2.86 14.24
N THR A 58 4.15 3.04 14.68
CA THR A 58 5.10 3.96 14.06
C THR A 58 6.15 3.20 13.28
N SER A 59 6.94 3.94 12.51
CA SER A 59 8.09 3.38 11.81
C SER A 59 9.11 2.72 12.75
N TYR A 60 9.09 3.09 14.04
CA TYR A 60 10.02 2.65 15.07
C TYR A 60 9.58 1.39 15.83
N GLY A 61 8.33 0.93 15.74
CA GLY A 61 7.85 -0.22 16.52
C GLY A 61 7.96 -0.02 18.05
N ARG A 62 7.75 -1.09 18.83
CA ARG A 62 7.85 -1.08 20.29
C ARG A 62 8.65 -2.26 20.80
N GLU A 63 9.54 -2.03 21.76
CA GLU A 63 10.22 -3.09 22.50
C GLU A 63 9.21 -3.98 23.24
N CYS A 64 9.39 -5.29 23.13
CA CYS A 64 8.52 -6.26 23.77
C CYS A 64 9.27 -7.56 24.07
N GLU A 65 8.60 -8.47 24.78
CA GLU A 65 9.08 -9.83 24.98
C GLU A 65 7.99 -10.82 24.56
N ILE A 66 8.39 -11.95 23.99
CA ILE A 66 7.49 -13.07 23.66
C ILE A 66 7.82 -14.29 24.51
N LEU A 67 6.81 -14.86 25.15
CA LEU A 67 6.88 -16.18 25.77
C LEU A 67 6.29 -17.20 24.81
N LYS A 68 7.14 -17.95 24.10
CA LYS A 68 6.68 -19.01 23.21
C LYS A 68 6.44 -20.27 24.04
N VAL A 69 5.32 -20.97 23.80
CA VAL A 69 5.04 -22.23 24.48
C VAL A 69 6.19 -23.21 24.21
N GLY A 70 6.80 -23.71 25.28
CA GLY A 70 7.97 -24.60 25.21
C GLY A 70 9.32 -23.92 24.99
N SER A 71 9.42 -22.58 24.93
CA SER A 71 10.72 -21.88 24.72
C SER A 71 11.59 -21.74 25.97
N GLY A 72 11.16 -22.26 27.12
CA GLY A 72 11.92 -22.21 28.38
C GLY A 72 12.04 -20.81 29.01
N GLY A 73 11.46 -19.77 28.40
CA GLY A 73 11.51 -18.41 28.93
C GLY A 73 11.07 -17.33 27.93
N TRP A 74 11.11 -16.08 28.40
CA TRP A 74 10.79 -14.87 27.62
C TRP A 74 11.93 -14.51 26.67
N ILE A 75 11.58 -14.09 25.45
CA ILE A 75 12.52 -13.68 24.40
C ILE A 75 12.31 -12.20 24.12
N LYS A 76 13.34 -11.38 24.34
CA LYS A 76 13.34 -9.94 24.03
C LYS A 76 13.33 -9.68 22.53
N GLY A 77 12.63 -8.66 22.11
CA GLY A 77 12.55 -8.21 20.73
C GLY A 77 11.78 -6.91 20.57
N GLN A 78 11.28 -6.69 19.36
CA GLN A 78 10.55 -5.48 18.99
C GLN A 78 9.37 -5.87 18.10
N LEU A 79 8.18 -5.40 18.47
CA LEU A 79 6.95 -5.58 17.71
C LEU A 79 6.73 -4.35 16.83
N LYS A 80 6.63 -4.56 15.52
CA LYS A 80 6.35 -3.52 14.53
C LYS A 80 5.18 -3.95 13.64
N PHE A 81 4.19 -3.08 13.49
CA PHE A 81 3.09 -3.29 12.56
C PHE A 81 3.34 -2.47 11.28
N ARG A 82 3.12 -3.08 10.11
CA ARG A 82 3.15 -2.39 8.81
C ARG A 82 1.93 -2.81 8.00
N MET A 83 1.28 -1.85 7.35
CA MET A 83 0.20 -2.11 6.42
C MET A 83 0.59 -1.65 5.02
N ILE A 84 0.47 -2.56 4.05
CA ILE A 84 0.79 -2.31 2.64
C ILE A 84 -0.49 -2.58 1.86
N LEU A 85 -0.90 -1.63 1.02
CA LEU A 85 -1.99 -1.80 0.05
C LEU A 85 -1.42 -1.60 -1.35
N GLU A 86 -1.53 -2.63 -2.18
CA GLU A 86 -0.98 -2.62 -3.53
C GLU A 86 -2.07 -2.98 -4.55
N PHE A 87 -2.12 -2.20 -5.63
CA PHE A 87 -2.79 -2.62 -6.85
C PHE A 87 -1.80 -3.34 -7.76
N ILE A 88 -2.13 -4.56 -8.18
CA ILE A 88 -1.29 -5.37 -9.05
C ILE A 88 -1.97 -5.44 -10.42
N PRO A 89 -1.47 -4.75 -11.45
CA PRO A 89 -2.01 -4.89 -12.80
C PRO A 89 -1.70 -6.29 -13.35
N ASP A 90 -2.62 -6.85 -14.13
CA ASP A 90 -2.50 -8.22 -14.66
C ASP A 90 -1.32 -8.39 -15.64
N GLU A 91 -0.86 -7.31 -16.27
CA GLU A 91 0.38 -7.17 -17.04
C GLU A 91 0.55 -5.66 -17.32
N PRO A 92 1.78 -5.11 -17.46
CA PRO A 92 1.90 -3.73 -17.89
C PRO A 92 1.30 -3.62 -19.29
N GLU A 93 0.39 -2.66 -19.49
CA GLU A 93 0.24 -2.09 -20.82
C GLU A 93 1.64 -1.59 -21.17
N LEU A 94 2.36 -2.36 -21.99
CA LEU A 94 3.48 -1.85 -22.74
C LEU A 94 2.89 -0.64 -23.45
N LYS A 95 3.11 0.56 -22.92
CA LYS A 95 3.22 1.74 -23.76
C LYS A 95 4.32 1.32 -24.72
N GLU A 96 3.93 0.84 -25.90
CA GLU A 96 4.89 0.71 -26.99
C GLU A 96 5.60 2.05 -26.98
N PRO A 97 6.90 2.12 -26.62
CA PRO A 97 7.62 3.35 -26.82
C PRO A 97 7.40 3.65 -28.31
N GLU A 98 6.95 4.87 -28.67
CA GLU A 98 6.88 5.28 -30.08
C GLU A 98 8.18 4.80 -30.71
N SER A 99 8.08 3.76 -31.53
CA SER A 99 9.26 3.00 -31.87
C SER A 99 10.11 3.96 -32.68
N PRO A 100 11.44 4.00 -32.50
CA PRO A 100 12.31 4.73 -33.43
C PRO A 100 12.03 4.35 -34.91
N LEU A 101 11.46 3.15 -35.13
CA LEU A 101 10.99 2.68 -36.42
C LEU A 101 9.68 3.35 -36.90
N ASP A 102 8.80 3.80 -36.02
CA ASP A 102 7.57 4.51 -36.38
C ASP A 102 7.86 5.91 -36.90
N GLU A 103 8.88 6.59 -36.35
CA GLU A 103 9.40 7.83 -36.95
C GLU A 103 9.95 7.60 -38.37
N ILE A 104 10.63 6.47 -38.60
CA ILE A 104 11.19 6.12 -39.91
C ILE A 104 10.07 5.82 -40.91
N ARG A 105 9.02 5.11 -40.50
CA ARG A 105 7.85 4.81 -41.35
C ARG A 105 7.12 6.09 -41.77
N LYS A 106 6.93 7.04 -40.86
CA LYS A 106 6.36 8.37 -41.18
C LYS A 106 7.19 9.10 -42.25
N LYS A 107 8.51 9.17 -42.09
CA LYS A 107 9.40 9.81 -43.07
C LYS A 107 9.34 9.15 -44.45
N ILE A 108 9.23 7.82 -44.51
CA ILE A 108 9.13 7.09 -45.79
C ILE A 108 7.79 7.35 -46.48
N SER A 109 6.69 7.45 -45.72
CA SER A 109 5.36 7.73 -46.30
C SER A 109 5.18 9.15 -46.81
N GLU A 110 5.98 10.11 -46.32
CA GLU A 110 5.97 11.50 -46.78
C GLU A 110 6.87 11.74 -48.01
N MET A 111 7.65 10.72 -48.41
CA MET A 111 8.58 10.78 -49.55
C MET A 111 8.08 10.09 -50.83
N GLY A 112 6.82 9.60 -50.84
CA GLY A 112 6.15 9.02 -52.01
C GLY A 112 4.97 9.87 -52.45
#